data_AF-A0A246DZR0-F1
#
_entry.id   AF-A0A246DZR0-F1
#
_cell.length_a   1.000
_cell.length_b   1.000
_cell.length_c   1.000
_cell.angle_alpha   90.00
_cell.angle_beta   90.00
_cell.angle_gamma   90.00
#
_symmetry.space_group_name_H-M   'P 1'
#
loop_
_entity.id
_entity.type
_entity.pdbx_description
1 polymer ?
#
loop_
_entity_poly.entity_id
_entity_poly.type
_entity_poly.pdbx_seq_one_letter_code
_entity_poly.pdbx_strand_id
1 'polypeptide(L)'
;MLRLQTILASAAIAFVPLTTALADDGLPSFDHFADRCLDRGPQYDRAAALAHRNKWPSLASDMVLSILPLSEPVAFDGWITGAGSTAPLEALVVGRAMVGEKAVESCTMAFAGTDAAGFERSLVSTTAARPSGEQNGEGRIRKFFTIERDGLKEAVTLDLPIYPNGSDEVVASVVAEQQTEH
;
A
#
# COMPACT_ATOMS: atom_id res chain seq x y z
N MET A 1 80.23 -1.51 -25.30
CA MET A 1 79.12 -1.89 -24.41
C MET A 1 78.21 -0.68 -24.21
N LEU A 2 77.05 -0.63 -24.86
CA LEU A 2 75.94 0.23 -24.43
C LEU A 2 74.64 -0.33 -25.05
N ARG A 3 73.71 -0.72 -24.18
CA ARG A 3 72.43 -1.39 -24.48
C ARG A 3 71.41 -0.34 -24.93
N LEU A 4 70.71 -0.59 -26.04
CA LEU A 4 69.57 0.22 -26.48
C LEU A 4 68.27 -0.50 -26.05
N GLN A 5 67.53 0.11 -25.14
CA GLN A 5 66.33 -0.45 -24.52
C GLN A 5 65.09 -0.18 -25.38
N THR A 6 64.32 -1.24 -25.64
CA THR A 6 63.02 -1.25 -26.29
C THR A 6 61.95 -0.64 -25.37
N ILE A 7 61.23 0.39 -25.84
CA ILE A 7 60.11 0.99 -25.10
C ILE A 7 58.81 0.29 -25.55
N LEU A 8 58.21 -0.49 -24.63
CA LEU A 8 56.86 -1.05 -24.76
C LEU A 8 55.85 -0.05 -24.19
N ALA A 9 55.06 0.59 -25.04
CA ALA A 9 53.93 1.42 -24.63
C ALA A 9 52.72 0.52 -24.33
N SER A 10 52.37 0.38 -23.05
CA SER A 10 51.18 -0.34 -22.59
C SER A 10 50.02 0.67 -22.44
N ALA A 11 49.01 0.59 -23.29
CA ALA A 11 47.78 1.36 -23.16
C ALA A 11 46.83 0.65 -22.19
N ALA A 12 46.68 1.20 -20.98
CA ALA A 12 45.72 0.72 -19.98
C ALA A 12 44.32 1.26 -20.32
N ILE A 13 43.43 0.39 -20.81
CA ILE A 13 42.01 0.68 -20.96
C ILE A 13 41.37 0.50 -19.58
N ALA A 14 41.05 1.61 -18.91
CA ALA A 14 40.28 1.60 -17.68
C ALA A 14 38.82 1.28 -18.00
N PHE A 15 38.42 0.01 -17.84
CA PHE A 15 37.02 -0.38 -17.77
C PHE A 15 36.45 0.11 -16.44
N VAL A 16 35.72 1.22 -16.47
CA VAL A 16 34.87 1.64 -15.35
C VAL A 16 33.60 0.79 -15.44
N PRO A 17 33.30 -0.08 -14.47
CA PRO A 17 31.99 -0.74 -14.46
C PRO A 17 30.95 0.36 -14.16
N LEU A 18 30.08 0.64 -15.14
CA LEU A 18 28.81 1.28 -14.85
C LEU A 18 28.01 0.30 -14.00
N THR A 19 28.11 0.44 -12.68
CA THR A 19 27.08 -0.06 -11.77
C THR A 19 25.83 0.75 -12.05
N THR A 20 24.97 0.24 -12.92
CA THR A 20 23.56 0.62 -12.93
C THR A 20 23.02 0.21 -11.56
N ALA A 21 22.96 1.16 -10.63
CA ALA A 21 22.07 1.04 -9.50
C ALA A 21 20.67 0.88 -10.10
N LEU A 22 20.17 -0.34 -10.13
CA LEU A 22 18.75 -0.58 -10.29
C LEU A 22 18.13 0.15 -9.10
N ALA A 23 17.47 1.28 -9.37
CA ALA A 23 16.51 1.82 -8.44
C ALA A 23 15.56 0.66 -8.13
N ASP A 24 15.44 0.33 -6.85
CA ASP A 24 14.45 -0.61 -6.37
C ASP A 24 13.10 0.06 -6.64
N ASP A 25 12.59 -0.12 -7.86
CA ASP A 25 11.29 0.37 -8.32
C ASP A 25 10.22 -0.45 -7.58
N GLY A 26 10.08 -0.17 -6.28
CA GLY A 26 8.92 -0.57 -5.51
C GLY A 26 7.69 -0.13 -6.29
N LEU A 27 6.71 -1.01 -6.40
CA LEU A 27 5.47 -0.69 -7.10
C LEU A 27 4.91 0.62 -6.50
N PRO A 28 4.29 1.50 -7.30
CA PRO A 28 3.55 2.64 -6.79
C PRO A 28 2.62 2.23 -5.63
N SER A 29 2.48 3.07 -4.60
CA SER A 29 1.65 2.75 -3.42
C SER A 29 0.23 2.27 -3.78
N PHE A 30 -0.35 2.81 -4.86
CA PHE A 30 -1.64 2.36 -5.36
C PHE A 30 -1.62 0.89 -5.80
N ASP A 31 -0.57 0.42 -6.46
CA ASP A 31 -0.46 -0.95 -6.95
C ASP A 31 -0.33 -1.94 -5.77
N HIS A 32 0.36 -1.53 -4.69
CA HIS A 32 0.35 -2.30 -3.44
C HIS A 32 -1.05 -2.37 -2.82
N PHE A 33 -1.80 -1.26 -2.80
CA PHE A 33 -3.19 -1.27 -2.34
C PHE A 33 -4.09 -2.13 -3.24
N ALA A 34 -3.90 -2.08 -4.55
CA ALA A 34 -4.66 -2.88 -5.50
C ALA A 34 -4.41 -4.38 -5.30
N ASP A 35 -3.15 -4.81 -5.30
CA ASP A 35 -2.74 -6.20 -5.09
C ASP A 35 -3.23 -6.77 -3.75
N ARG A 36 -3.13 -5.98 -2.67
CA ARG A 36 -3.41 -6.46 -1.32
C ARG A 36 -4.88 -6.36 -0.92
N CYS A 37 -5.59 -5.35 -1.38
CA CYS A 37 -6.93 -5.05 -0.90
C CYS A 37 -8.02 -5.05 -1.97
N LEU A 38 -7.73 -4.65 -3.21
CA LEU A 38 -8.78 -4.48 -4.22
C LEU A 38 -8.96 -5.68 -5.14
N ASP A 39 -7.90 -6.27 -5.68
CA ASP A 39 -7.98 -7.22 -6.79
C ASP A 39 -8.81 -8.47 -6.47
N ARG A 40 -8.87 -8.84 -5.19
CA ARG A 40 -9.65 -9.98 -4.69
C ARG A 40 -10.62 -9.59 -3.58
N GLY A 41 -10.83 -8.30 -3.39
CA GLY A 41 -11.56 -7.73 -2.26
C GLY A 41 -10.86 -7.96 -0.91
N PRO A 42 -11.43 -7.41 0.18
CA PRO A 42 -10.93 -7.63 1.52
C PRO A 42 -11.11 -9.10 1.93
N GLN A 43 -10.00 -9.74 2.34
CA GLN A 43 -9.98 -11.13 2.78
C GLN A 43 -9.08 -11.33 4.01
N TYR A 44 -9.67 -11.40 5.19
CA TYR A 44 -8.94 -11.39 6.46
C TYR A 44 -7.94 -12.55 6.56
N ASP A 45 -8.41 -13.80 6.41
CA ASP A 45 -7.56 -14.98 6.61
C ASP A 45 -6.44 -15.06 5.56
N ARG A 46 -6.72 -14.58 4.33
CA ARG A 46 -5.71 -14.52 3.26
C ARG A 46 -4.61 -13.53 3.59
N ALA A 47 -4.98 -12.35 4.09
CA ALA A 47 -4.02 -11.33 4.51
C ALA A 47 -3.16 -11.82 5.69
N ALA A 48 -3.77 -12.43 6.70
CA ALA A 48 -3.06 -13.02 7.83
C ALA A 48 -2.08 -14.12 7.39
N ALA A 49 -2.52 -15.01 6.50
CA ALA A 49 -1.65 -16.04 5.93
C ALA A 49 -0.49 -15.44 5.11
N LEU A 50 -0.74 -14.36 4.37
CA LEU A 50 0.27 -13.65 3.59
C LEU A 50 1.30 -12.96 4.49
N ALA A 51 0.87 -12.31 5.56
CA ALA A 51 1.74 -11.70 6.55
C ALA A 51 2.62 -12.74 7.24
N HIS A 52 2.05 -13.88 7.63
CA HIS A 52 2.79 -14.99 8.22
C HIS A 52 3.88 -15.52 7.27
N ARG A 53 3.55 -15.75 5.99
CA ARG A 53 4.52 -16.23 4.98
C ARG A 53 5.68 -15.25 4.78
N ASN A 54 5.39 -13.95 4.79
CA ASN A 54 6.41 -12.91 4.62
C ASN A 54 7.11 -12.51 5.92
N LYS A 55 6.72 -13.08 7.07
CA LYS A 55 7.25 -12.76 8.40
C LYS A 55 7.19 -11.26 8.71
N TRP A 56 6.10 -10.61 8.30
CA TRP A 56 5.94 -9.19 8.55
C TRP A 56 5.78 -8.91 10.05
N PRO A 57 6.47 -7.90 10.60
CA PRO A 57 6.29 -7.50 11.99
C PRO A 57 4.84 -7.07 12.25
N SER A 58 4.27 -7.54 13.36
CA SER A 58 2.96 -7.08 13.81
C SER A 58 2.98 -5.59 14.14
N LEU A 59 1.91 -4.90 13.76
CA LEU A 59 1.64 -3.54 14.18
C LEU A 59 1.03 -3.55 15.59
N ALA A 60 1.31 -2.52 16.38
CA ALA A 60 0.72 -2.40 17.71
C ALA A 60 -0.82 -2.26 17.62
N SER A 61 -1.57 -2.90 18.51
CA SER A 61 -3.02 -3.00 18.39
C SER A 61 -3.74 -1.64 18.45
N ASP A 62 -3.20 -0.68 19.20
CA ASP A 62 -3.69 0.70 19.25
C ASP A 62 -3.53 1.43 17.90
N MET A 63 -2.41 1.20 17.21
CA MET A 63 -2.20 1.70 15.85
C MET A 63 -3.12 1.00 14.84
N VAL A 64 -3.39 -0.30 15.00
CA VAL A 64 -4.35 -1.01 14.14
C VAL A 64 -5.74 -0.39 14.27
N LEU A 65 -6.19 -0.17 15.52
CA LEU A 65 -7.51 0.40 15.80
C LEU A 65 -7.65 1.86 15.34
N SER A 66 -6.58 2.64 15.25
CA SER A 66 -6.64 4.00 14.72
C SER A 66 -6.76 4.06 13.19
N ILE A 67 -6.36 2.99 12.50
CA ILE A 67 -6.39 2.88 11.03
C ILE A 67 -7.66 2.17 10.54
N LEU A 68 -8.20 1.25 11.33
CA LEU A 68 -9.30 0.38 10.92
C LEU A 68 -10.59 1.17 10.62
N PRO A 69 -11.25 0.96 9.46
CA PRO A 69 -12.48 1.67 9.07
C PRO A 69 -13.74 1.04 9.68
N LEU A 70 -13.62 0.27 10.77
CA LEU A 70 -14.70 -0.47 11.40
C LEU A 70 -14.85 -0.01 12.86
N SER A 71 -16.04 0.46 13.23
CA SER A 71 -16.30 0.98 14.58
C SER A 71 -16.30 -0.13 15.66
N GLU A 72 -16.77 -1.33 15.31
CA GLU A 72 -16.92 -2.45 16.25
C GLU A 72 -16.39 -3.75 15.60
N PRO A 73 -15.06 -3.91 15.47
CA PRO A 73 -14.49 -5.11 14.89
C PRO A 73 -14.60 -6.30 15.84
N VAL A 74 -14.97 -7.46 15.30
CA VAL A 74 -14.95 -8.75 16.01
C VAL A 74 -13.58 -9.44 15.93
N ALA A 75 -12.78 -9.07 14.93
CA ALA A 75 -11.38 -9.46 14.77
C ALA A 75 -10.64 -8.38 13.98
N PHE A 76 -9.36 -8.17 14.29
CA PHE A 76 -8.48 -7.27 13.56
C PHE A 76 -7.03 -7.70 13.71
N ASP A 77 -6.24 -7.45 12.68
CA ASP A 77 -4.80 -7.64 12.67
C ASP A 77 -4.15 -6.54 11.83
N GLY A 78 -2.87 -6.29 12.06
CA GLY A 78 -2.09 -5.42 11.20
C GLY A 78 -0.59 -5.70 11.26
N TRP A 79 0.10 -5.34 10.18
CA TRP A 79 1.51 -5.62 9.97
C TRP A 79 2.20 -4.48 9.21
N ILE A 80 3.50 -4.33 9.46
CA ILE A 80 4.37 -3.44 8.67
C ILE A 80 4.84 -4.23 7.44
N THR A 81 4.51 -3.73 6.25
CA THR A 81 4.80 -4.39 4.96
C THR A 81 6.03 -3.81 4.25
N GLY A 82 6.44 -2.59 4.62
CA GLY A 82 7.62 -1.90 4.07
C GLY A 82 8.96 -2.52 4.49
N ALA A 83 9.98 -2.35 3.65
CA ALA A 83 11.29 -2.95 3.84
C ALA A 83 12.26 -2.04 4.63
N GLY A 84 12.52 -2.40 5.89
CA GLY A 84 13.65 -1.87 6.67
C GLY A 84 13.42 -0.52 7.35
N SER A 85 14.37 -0.11 8.20
CA SER A 85 14.22 1.05 9.10
C SER A 85 14.29 2.42 8.41
N THR A 86 14.60 2.46 7.11
CA THR A 86 14.79 3.69 6.33
C THR A 86 13.72 3.91 5.28
N ALA A 87 12.86 2.92 5.02
CA ALA A 87 11.72 3.10 4.13
C ALA A 87 10.60 3.86 4.85
N PRO A 88 9.85 4.71 4.13
CA PRO A 88 8.59 5.25 4.66
C PRO A 88 7.69 4.12 5.17
N LEU A 89 6.90 4.42 6.20
CA LEU A 89 5.95 3.44 6.75
C LEU A 89 5.01 2.93 5.65
N GLU A 90 4.88 1.62 5.58
CA GLU A 90 3.82 0.93 4.84
C GLU A 90 3.24 -0.13 5.77
N ALA A 91 1.92 -0.11 5.96
CA ALA A 91 1.23 -1.04 6.83
C ALA A 91 -0.04 -1.58 6.17
N LEU A 92 -0.30 -2.87 6.40
CA LEU A 92 -1.54 -3.55 6.06
C LEU A 92 -2.34 -3.81 7.34
N VAL A 93 -3.59 -3.40 7.36
CA VAL A 93 -4.55 -3.61 8.44
C VAL A 93 -5.79 -4.29 7.88
N VAL A 94 -6.25 -5.35 8.53
CA VAL A 94 -7.48 -6.06 8.17
C VAL A 94 -8.39 -6.19 9.37
N GLY A 95 -9.70 -6.27 9.11
CA GLY A 95 -10.68 -6.49 10.16
C GLY A 95 -11.91 -7.22 9.68
N ARG A 96 -12.65 -7.75 10.65
CA ARG A 96 -13.97 -8.35 10.50
C ARG A 96 -14.94 -7.61 11.39
N ALA A 97 -16.14 -7.39 10.92
CA ALA A 97 -17.23 -6.84 11.72
C ALA A 97 -18.59 -7.39 11.26
N MET A 98 -19.63 -7.03 11.99
CA MET A 98 -21.02 -7.22 11.60
C MET A 98 -21.65 -5.86 11.33
N VAL A 99 -22.32 -5.70 10.19
CA VAL A 99 -23.15 -4.54 9.87
C VAL A 99 -24.59 -5.01 9.72
N GLY A 100 -25.39 -4.83 10.76
CA GLY A 100 -26.67 -5.52 10.89
C GLY A 100 -26.42 -7.04 10.95
N GLU A 101 -27.04 -7.79 10.04
CA GLU A 101 -26.87 -9.25 9.95
C GLU A 101 -25.76 -9.68 8.97
N LYS A 102 -25.06 -8.73 8.36
CA LYS A 102 -24.07 -9.01 7.32
C LYS A 102 -22.66 -9.02 7.90
N ALA A 103 -21.95 -10.13 7.68
CA ALA A 103 -20.53 -10.17 7.91
C ALA A 103 -19.81 -9.31 6.88
N VAL A 104 -18.92 -8.43 7.35
CA VAL A 104 -18.10 -7.58 6.49
C VAL A 104 -16.64 -7.76 6.84
N GLU A 105 -15.79 -7.65 5.83
CA GLU A 105 -14.35 -7.61 5.99
C GLU A 105 -13.81 -6.28 5.48
N SER A 106 -12.73 -5.82 6.10
CA SER A 106 -12.00 -4.64 5.66
C SER A 106 -10.54 -4.96 5.37
N CYS A 107 -9.97 -4.25 4.40
CA CYS A 107 -8.56 -4.24 4.11
C CYS A 107 -8.12 -2.80 3.93
N THR A 108 -7.09 -2.40 4.66
CA THR A 108 -6.61 -1.03 4.73
C THR A 108 -5.11 -1.01 4.56
N MET A 109 -4.62 -0.19 3.65
CA MET A 109 -3.21 0.12 3.53
C MET A 109 -2.95 1.54 4.01
N ALA A 110 -1.98 1.71 4.89
CA ALA A 110 -1.47 3.01 5.31
C ALA A 110 -0.07 3.20 4.74
N PHE A 111 0.14 4.33 4.06
CA PHE A 111 1.40 4.69 3.41
C PHE A 111 1.88 6.04 3.92
N ALA A 112 3.19 6.17 4.11
CA ALA A 112 3.87 7.46 4.25
C ALA A 112 4.68 7.77 2.99
N GLY A 113 4.90 9.06 2.70
CA GLY A 113 5.72 9.49 1.57
C GLY A 113 5.07 9.26 0.20
N THR A 114 3.74 9.20 0.13
CA THR A 114 3.00 8.91 -1.10
C THR A 114 2.43 10.18 -1.74
N ASP A 115 2.39 10.26 -3.07
CA ASP A 115 1.63 11.31 -3.77
C ASP A 115 0.12 11.04 -3.63
N ALA A 116 -0.54 11.76 -2.72
CA ALA A 116 -1.98 11.62 -2.47
C ALA A 116 -2.84 11.87 -3.72
N ALA A 117 -2.49 12.87 -4.54
CA ALA A 117 -3.24 13.21 -5.74
C ALA A 117 -3.03 12.17 -6.84
N GLY A 118 -1.81 11.64 -6.96
CA GLY A 118 -1.49 10.50 -7.79
C GLY A 118 -2.28 9.25 -7.40
N PHE A 119 -2.30 8.91 -6.12
CA PHE A 119 -3.01 7.76 -5.59
C PHE A 119 -4.52 7.82 -5.90
N GLU A 120 -5.17 8.94 -5.60
CA GLU A 120 -6.61 9.13 -5.88
C GLU A 120 -6.91 9.01 -7.38
N ARG A 121 -6.04 9.58 -8.24
CA ARG A 121 -6.20 9.47 -9.69
C ARG A 121 -6.07 8.03 -10.17
N SER A 122 -5.12 7.27 -9.63
CA SER A 122 -4.94 5.85 -9.96
C SER A 122 -6.14 5.01 -9.52
N LEU A 123 -6.70 5.29 -8.34
CA LEU A 123 -7.95 4.66 -7.88
C LEU A 123 -9.08 4.86 -8.88
N VAL A 124 -9.40 6.12 -9.21
CA VAL A 124 -10.54 6.43 -10.09
C VAL A 124 -10.33 5.87 -11.50
N SER A 125 -9.12 5.97 -12.04
CA SER A 125 -8.83 5.57 -13.42
C SER A 125 -8.70 4.05 -13.61
N THR A 126 -8.24 3.31 -12.60
CA THR A 126 -7.97 1.87 -12.73
C THR A 126 -9.17 1.01 -12.33
N THR A 127 -9.96 1.43 -11.34
CA THR A 127 -11.04 0.59 -10.77
C THR A 127 -12.44 1.06 -11.13
N ALA A 128 -12.56 2.15 -11.91
CA ALA A 128 -13.82 2.86 -12.16
C ALA A 128 -14.55 3.28 -10.87
N ALA A 129 -13.80 3.54 -9.79
CA ALA A 129 -14.35 4.02 -8.53
C ALA A 129 -15.14 5.32 -8.73
N ARG A 130 -16.39 5.32 -8.24
CA ARG A 130 -17.28 6.49 -8.30
C ARG A 130 -17.27 7.24 -6.98
N PRO A 131 -16.99 8.55 -6.94
CA PRO A 131 -17.12 9.34 -5.73
C PRO A 131 -18.54 9.26 -5.17
N SER A 132 -18.66 9.05 -3.86
CA SER A 132 -19.95 8.96 -3.16
C SER A 132 -20.10 9.97 -2.03
N GLY A 133 -19.03 10.71 -1.68
CA GLY A 133 -19.07 11.80 -0.72
C GLY A 133 -17.69 12.16 -0.18
N GLU A 134 -17.67 13.11 0.74
CA GLU A 134 -16.48 13.49 1.51
C GLU A 134 -16.86 13.95 2.93
N GLN A 135 -15.92 13.83 3.85
CA GLN A 135 -16.03 14.30 5.21
C GLN A 135 -14.74 15.01 5.60
N ASN A 136 -14.86 16.24 6.09
CA ASN A 136 -13.73 17.00 6.61
C ASN A 136 -13.55 16.66 8.09
N GLY A 137 -12.34 16.21 8.44
CA GLY A 137 -11.89 16.01 9.81
C GLY A 137 -10.88 17.09 10.22
N GLU A 138 -10.34 16.95 11.43
CA GLU A 138 -9.23 17.80 11.88
C GLU A 138 -7.94 17.36 11.18
N GLY A 139 -7.38 18.22 10.32
CA GLY A 139 -6.14 17.95 9.60
C GLY A 139 -6.23 16.98 8.42
N ARG A 140 -7.36 16.28 8.24
CA ARG A 140 -7.57 15.28 7.19
C ARG A 140 -8.90 15.46 6.46
N ILE A 141 -8.95 15.00 5.22
CA ILE A 141 -10.17 14.84 4.43
C ILE A 141 -10.36 13.36 4.17
N ARG A 142 -11.53 12.83 4.54
CA ARG A 142 -11.97 11.48 4.19
C ARG A 142 -12.83 11.56 2.94
N LYS A 143 -12.41 10.91 1.86
CA LYS A 143 -13.18 10.78 0.64
C LYS A 143 -13.79 9.39 0.55
N PHE A 144 -15.03 9.31 0.07
CA PHE A 144 -15.77 8.08 -0.08
C PHE A 144 -15.95 7.76 -1.56
N PHE A 145 -15.73 6.49 -1.90
CA PHE A 145 -15.92 5.96 -3.23
C PHE A 145 -16.72 4.66 -3.17
N THR A 146 -17.33 4.32 -4.29
CA THR A 146 -17.99 3.04 -4.52
C THR A 146 -17.37 2.37 -5.74
N ILE A 147 -17.00 1.11 -5.59
CA ILE A 147 -16.62 0.23 -6.71
C ILE A 147 -17.72 -0.83 -6.84
N GLU A 148 -18.13 -1.11 -8.08
CA GLU A 148 -19.07 -2.18 -8.40
C GLU A 148 -18.41 -3.12 -9.42
N ARG A 149 -18.16 -4.37 -9.03
CA ARG A 149 -17.52 -5.40 -9.86
C ARG A 149 -18.24 -6.72 -9.66
N ASP A 150 -18.59 -7.40 -10.75
CA ASP A 150 -19.28 -8.70 -10.73
C ASP A 150 -20.54 -8.76 -9.83
N GLY A 151 -21.26 -7.63 -9.70
CA GLY A 151 -22.44 -7.50 -8.85
C GLY A 151 -22.13 -7.27 -7.36
N LEU A 152 -20.86 -7.27 -6.97
CA LEU A 152 -20.40 -6.94 -5.63
C LEU A 152 -20.15 -5.44 -5.52
N LYS A 153 -20.61 -4.87 -4.41
CA LYS A 153 -20.42 -3.45 -4.08
C LYS A 153 -19.40 -3.33 -2.97
N GLU A 154 -18.36 -2.55 -3.23
CA GLU A 154 -17.29 -2.27 -2.29
C GLU A 154 -17.30 -0.78 -1.95
N ALA A 155 -17.23 -0.48 -0.65
CA ALA A 155 -17.04 0.88 -0.17
C ALA A 155 -15.54 1.12 0.00
N VAL A 156 -15.02 2.16 -0.65
CA VAL A 156 -13.61 2.56 -0.53
C VAL A 156 -13.53 3.91 0.14
N THR A 157 -12.59 4.08 1.06
CA THR A 157 -12.29 5.35 1.70
C THR A 157 -10.82 5.73 1.49
N LEU A 158 -10.57 7.01 1.22
CA LEU A 158 -9.24 7.60 1.24
C LEU A 158 -9.19 8.68 2.33
N ASP A 159 -8.32 8.50 3.32
CA ASP A 159 -7.99 9.54 4.28
C ASP A 159 -6.70 10.23 3.84
N LEU A 160 -6.82 11.50 3.48
CA LEU A 160 -5.75 12.31 2.90
C LEU A 160 -5.48 13.54 3.78
N PRO A 161 -4.28 14.12 3.76
CA PRO A 161 -4.04 15.41 4.39
C PRO A 161 -4.85 16.51 3.68
N ILE A 162 -5.27 17.54 4.42
CA ILE A 162 -5.97 18.71 3.84
C ILE A 162 -5.10 19.44 2.82
N TYR A 163 -3.78 19.47 3.05
CA TYR A 163 -2.81 20.16 2.21
C TYR A 163 -1.73 19.17 1.74
N PRO A 164 -1.99 18.41 0.67
CA PRO A 164 -1.03 17.44 0.15
C PRO A 164 0.20 18.15 -0.43
N ASN A 165 1.37 17.54 -0.28
CA ASN A 165 2.65 18.07 -0.73
C ASN A 165 3.47 17.10 -1.60
N GLY A 166 2.93 15.91 -1.89
CA GLY A 166 3.58 14.89 -2.72
C GLY A 166 4.43 13.88 -1.92
N SER A 167 4.57 14.07 -0.62
CA SER A 167 5.15 13.11 0.33
C SER A 167 4.19 12.94 1.51
N ASP A 168 2.99 12.48 1.20
CA ASP A 168 1.83 12.51 2.08
C ASP A 168 1.62 11.18 2.82
N GLU A 169 0.85 11.25 3.91
CA GLU A 169 0.28 10.08 4.54
C GLU A 169 -1.07 9.76 3.89
N VAL A 170 -1.17 8.58 3.28
CA VAL A 170 -2.39 8.10 2.63
C VAL A 170 -2.86 6.85 3.35
N VAL A 171 -4.10 6.87 3.86
CA VAL A 171 -4.76 5.66 4.36
C VAL A 171 -5.89 5.32 3.40
N ALA A 172 -5.78 4.18 2.74
CA ALA A 172 -6.73 3.69 1.76
C ALA A 172 -7.38 2.42 2.29
N SER A 173 -8.71 2.42 2.42
CA SER A 173 -9.46 1.28 2.94
C SER A 173 -10.50 0.80 1.93
N VAL A 174 -10.77 -0.49 1.92
CA VAL A 174 -11.93 -1.10 1.28
C VAL A 174 -12.69 -1.92 2.32
N VAL A 175 -14.02 -1.81 2.29
CA VAL A 175 -14.95 -2.59 3.10
C VAL A 175 -15.96 -3.24 2.17
N ALA A 176 -16.17 -4.54 2.33
CA ALA A 176 -17.13 -5.30 1.54
C ALA A 176 -17.80 -6.38 2.40
N GLU A 177 -18.96 -6.85 1.95
CA GLU A 177 -19.57 -8.06 2.52
C GLU A 177 -18.62 -9.25 2.34
N GLN A 178 -18.48 -10.04 3.40
CA GLN A 178 -17.62 -11.22 3.39
C GLN A 178 -18.10 -12.18 2.31
N GLN A 179 -17.20 -12.52 1.39
CA GLN A 179 -17.47 -13.52 0.36
C GLN A 179 -17.18 -14.90 0.95
N THR A 180 -18.21 -15.73 1.11
CA THR A 180 -18.03 -17.14 1.41
C THR A 180 -17.64 -17.86 0.12
N GLU A 181 -16.45 -18.46 0.08
CA GLU A 181 -16.10 -19.39 -1.01
C GLU A 181 -17.15 -20.54 -0.98
N HIS A 182 -17.88 -20.71 -2.09
CA HIS A 182 -18.79 -21.85 -2.31
C HIS A 182 -18.00 -23.05 -2.83
#